data_AF-A0A9E3KEW5-F1
#
_entry.id   AF-A0A9E3KEW5-F1
#
_cell.length_a   1.000
_cell.length_b   1.000
_cell.length_c   1.000
_cell.angle_alpha   90.00
_cell.angle_beta   90.00
_cell.angle_gamma   90.00
#
_symmetry.space_group_name_H-M   'P 1'
#
loop_
_entity.id
_entity.type
_entity.pdbx_description
1 polymer ?
#
loop_
_entity_poly.entity_id
_entity_poly.type
_entity_poly.pdbx_seq_one_letter_code
_entity_poly.pdbx_strand_id
1 'polypeptide(L)'
;MQSLDWIIFIVYILFVFLIGIWVSKKAKTGLDSYFGAGRSIPWWWLGISIIATTFAADTPLAITGITANTGISGNWFWWSWAATYITVAIFFSKRWRKSGVLTDVELIELRYDGPQAAMLRGFKAFFFGIIINCFILGWVITAAVKIAGPFINWESIIGLNAFSSLENIYPAFLLFKGDFNATLTILALLLLVTVYSSLGGIRGVILTDLVQFAIAMVTAVVFAVYAVKAVGGIEEMMASIKTIYGDEKAKSLTEFVPSFDNKLLPFQVFLVYILVQWWVRYDSDGTGYIAQRINTAKSHDDAQKG
;
A
#
# COMPACT_ATOMS: atom_id res chain seq x y z
N MET A 1 18.17 0.04 18.87
CA MET A 1 18.76 -0.41 17.59
C MET A 1 20.25 -0.60 17.76
N GLN A 2 20.80 -1.71 17.28
CA GLN A 2 22.24 -1.94 17.21
C GLN A 2 22.86 -1.13 16.07
N SER A 3 24.20 -0.98 16.05
CA SER A 3 24.89 -0.21 15.00
C SER A 3 24.62 -0.75 13.59
N LEU A 4 24.46 -2.06 13.44
CA LEU A 4 24.12 -2.69 12.16
C LEU A 4 22.74 -2.26 11.65
N ASP A 5 21.75 -2.16 12.53
CA ASP A 5 20.39 -1.76 12.16
C ASP A 5 20.38 -0.33 11.57
N TRP A 6 21.15 0.57 12.18
CA TRP A 6 21.30 1.94 11.70
C TRP A 6 21.98 2.00 10.33
N ILE A 7 23.01 1.18 10.10
CA ILE A 7 23.68 1.10 8.79
C ILE A 7 22.70 0.64 7.72
N ILE A 8 21.93 -0.43 7.98
CA ILE A 8 20.92 -0.94 7.04
C ILE A 8 19.88 0.15 6.74
N PHE A 9 19.40 0.84 7.76
CA PHE A 9 18.43 1.92 7.62
C PHE A 9 18.96 3.09 6.78
N ILE A 10 20.19 3.56 7.06
CA ILE A 10 20.82 4.67 6.32
C ILE A 10 21.07 4.28 4.86
N VAL A 11 21.58 3.06 4.62
CA VAL A 11 21.80 2.55 3.27
C VAL A 11 20.49 2.50 2.48
N TYR A 12 19.41 2.03 3.10
CA TYR A 12 18.08 2.02 2.49
C TYR A 12 17.59 3.43 2.15
N ILE A 13 17.72 4.38 3.08
CA ILE A 13 17.36 5.79 2.83
C ILE A 13 18.14 6.35 1.65
N LEU A 14 19.48 6.24 1.68
CA LEU A 14 20.34 6.74 0.61
C LEU A 14 19.97 6.13 -0.73
N PHE A 15 19.69 4.83 -0.75
CA PHE A 15 19.25 4.12 -1.95
C PHE A 15 17.98 4.74 -2.57
N VAL A 16 16.92 4.97 -1.77
CA VAL A 16 15.67 5.57 -2.26
C VAL A 16 15.90 7.00 -2.75
N PHE A 17 16.70 7.79 -2.04
CA PHE A 17 17.05 9.15 -2.45
C PHE A 17 17.84 9.19 -3.77
N LEU A 18 18.84 8.32 -3.92
CA LEU A 18 19.67 8.25 -5.12
C LEU A 18 18.84 7.86 -6.34
N ILE A 19 17.83 6.98 -6.19
CA ILE A 19 16.86 6.68 -7.25
C ILE A 19 16.09 7.95 -7.64
N GLY A 20 15.55 8.68 -6.67
CA GLY A 20 14.81 9.92 -6.92
C GLY A 20 15.66 10.93 -7.70
N ILE A 21 16.92 11.15 -7.30
CA ILE A 21 17.86 12.05 -7.98
C ILE A 21 18.18 11.55 -9.39
N TRP A 22 18.46 10.24 -9.55
CA TRP A 22 18.80 9.66 -10.85
C TRP A 22 17.67 9.81 -11.88
N VAL A 23 16.42 9.59 -11.46
CA VAL A 23 15.25 9.71 -12.33
C VAL A 23 14.83 11.17 -12.56
N SER A 24 15.19 12.09 -11.66
CA SER A 24 14.76 13.50 -11.73
C SER A 24 15.09 14.20 -13.05
N LYS A 25 16.19 13.84 -13.71
CA LYS A 25 16.57 14.38 -15.03
C LYS A 25 15.51 14.10 -16.10
N LYS A 26 14.83 12.95 -16.01
CA LYS A 26 13.73 12.56 -16.91
C LYS A 26 12.38 13.12 -16.48
N ALA A 27 12.18 13.43 -15.20
CA ALA A 27 10.93 13.98 -14.69
C ALA A 27 10.73 15.47 -15.04
N LYS A 28 11.84 16.22 -15.19
CA LYS A 28 11.84 17.67 -15.45
C LYS A 28 11.43 18.09 -16.86
N THR A 29 11.21 17.15 -17.78
CA THR A 29 10.95 17.47 -19.20
C THR A 29 9.50 17.86 -19.52
N GLY A 30 8.59 17.80 -18.54
CA GLY A 30 7.20 18.27 -18.69
C GLY A 30 6.19 17.47 -17.86
N LEU A 31 4.93 17.90 -17.86
CA LEU A 31 3.84 17.26 -17.08
C LEU A 31 3.63 15.78 -17.46
N ASP A 32 3.70 15.45 -18.75
CA ASP A 32 3.57 14.06 -19.23
C ASP A 32 4.74 13.18 -18.77
N SER A 33 5.94 13.75 -18.65
CA SER A 33 7.10 13.03 -18.14
C SER A 33 7.02 12.84 -16.61
N TYR A 34 6.50 13.84 -15.90
CA TYR A 34 6.33 13.80 -14.46
C TYR A 34 5.19 12.85 -14.01
N PHE A 35 4.01 12.96 -14.62
CA PHE A 35 2.82 12.19 -14.25
C PHE A 35 2.57 10.94 -15.10
N GLY A 36 3.06 10.90 -16.34
CA GLY A 36 2.87 9.78 -17.27
C GLY A 36 4.14 8.97 -17.56
N ALA A 37 5.29 9.34 -16.97
CA ALA A 37 6.60 8.73 -17.26
C ALA A 37 6.97 8.69 -18.76
N GLY A 38 6.42 9.61 -19.56
CA GLY A 38 6.57 9.61 -21.01
C GLY A 38 6.03 8.34 -21.69
N ARG A 39 5.06 7.67 -21.05
CA ARG A 39 4.41 6.45 -21.51
C ARG A 39 5.39 5.39 -22.01
N SER A 40 6.37 5.08 -21.17
CA SER A 40 7.53 4.24 -21.52
C SER A 40 7.80 3.10 -20.55
N ILE A 41 6.88 2.87 -19.60
CA ILE A 41 7.05 1.86 -18.55
C ILE A 41 6.71 0.48 -19.13
N PRO A 42 7.60 -0.52 -19.02
CA PRO A 42 7.30 -1.88 -19.48
C PRO A 42 6.32 -2.57 -18.52
N TRP A 43 5.57 -3.55 -19.02
CA TRP A 43 4.51 -4.25 -18.26
C TRP A 43 4.95 -4.78 -16.89
N TRP A 44 6.16 -5.31 -16.75
CA TRP A 44 6.60 -5.89 -15.49
C TRP A 44 6.95 -4.83 -14.43
N TRP A 45 7.37 -3.61 -14.83
CA TRP A 45 7.53 -2.48 -13.89
C TRP A 45 6.15 -2.04 -13.39
N LEU A 46 5.23 -1.96 -14.35
CA LEU A 46 3.86 -1.53 -14.13
C LEU A 46 3.13 -2.45 -13.13
N GLY A 47 3.07 -3.75 -13.43
CA GLY A 47 2.31 -4.70 -12.61
C GLY A 47 2.86 -4.84 -11.19
N ILE A 48 4.18 -4.93 -11.04
CA ILE A 48 4.80 -4.97 -9.70
C ILE A 48 4.50 -3.68 -8.93
N SER A 49 4.55 -2.50 -9.57
CA SER A 49 4.23 -1.24 -8.89
C SER A 49 2.75 -1.12 -8.51
N ILE A 50 1.82 -1.65 -9.33
CA ILE A 50 0.39 -1.73 -8.97
C ILE A 50 0.22 -2.58 -7.70
N ILE A 51 0.85 -3.75 -7.65
CA ILE A 51 0.81 -4.64 -6.47
C ILE A 51 1.49 -3.98 -5.27
N ALA A 52 2.67 -3.41 -5.45
CA ALA A 52 3.43 -2.74 -4.40
C ALA A 52 2.65 -1.58 -3.77
N THR A 53 1.87 -0.84 -4.58
CA THR A 53 1.03 0.26 -4.09
C THR A 53 -0.07 -0.23 -3.13
N THR A 54 -0.52 -1.48 -3.27
CA THR A 54 -1.47 -2.09 -2.32
C THR A 54 -0.83 -2.59 -1.03
N PHE A 55 0.50 -2.69 -1.00
CA PHE A 55 1.26 -3.19 0.14
C PHE A 55 1.80 -2.03 0.97
N ALA A 56 0.95 -1.47 1.83
CA ALA A 56 1.31 -0.40 2.75
C ALA A 56 1.66 -0.97 4.15
N ALA A 57 2.18 -0.11 5.03
CA ALA A 57 2.65 -0.51 6.35
C ALA A 57 1.54 -1.11 7.25
N ASP A 58 0.28 -0.74 7.01
CA ASP A 58 -0.90 -1.27 7.69
C ASP A 58 -1.35 -2.64 7.17
N THR A 59 -1.05 -3.00 5.92
CA THR A 59 -1.57 -4.20 5.28
C THR A 59 -1.18 -5.50 5.99
N PRO A 60 0.10 -5.74 6.36
CA PRO A 60 0.47 -6.95 7.11
C PRO A 60 -0.21 -7.03 8.48
N LEU A 61 -0.38 -5.89 9.16
CA LEU A 61 -1.06 -5.82 10.46
C LEU A 61 -2.56 -6.15 10.31
N ALA A 62 -3.19 -5.67 9.25
CA ALA A 62 -4.58 -6.02 8.94
C ALA A 62 -4.73 -7.50 8.60
N ILE A 63 -3.87 -8.07 7.75
CA ILE A 63 -3.93 -9.48 7.33
C ILE A 63 -3.69 -10.43 8.51
N THR A 64 -2.71 -10.13 9.36
CA THR A 64 -2.45 -10.92 10.58
C THR A 64 -3.62 -10.82 11.54
N GLY A 65 -4.22 -9.63 11.70
CA GLY A 65 -5.44 -9.43 12.49
C GLY A 65 -6.65 -10.19 11.96
N ILE A 66 -6.87 -10.20 10.63
CA ILE A 66 -7.93 -11.00 9.99
C ILE A 66 -7.66 -12.47 10.26
N THR A 67 -6.45 -12.96 9.98
CA THR A 67 -6.10 -14.38 10.12
C THR A 67 -6.23 -14.86 11.58
N ALA A 68 -5.85 -14.04 12.56
CA ALA A 68 -5.96 -14.37 13.98
C ALA A 68 -7.42 -14.43 14.48
N ASN A 69 -8.32 -13.62 13.91
CA ASN A 69 -9.71 -13.52 14.37
C ASN A 69 -10.68 -14.41 13.57
N THR A 70 -10.52 -14.47 12.25
CA THR A 70 -11.43 -15.17 11.32
C THR A 70 -10.80 -16.34 10.58
N GLY A 71 -9.55 -16.69 10.93
CA GLY A 71 -8.82 -17.80 10.31
C GLY A 71 -8.28 -17.48 8.92
N ILE A 72 -7.64 -18.48 8.31
CA ILE A 72 -7.10 -18.38 6.95
C ILE A 72 -8.21 -17.99 5.97
N SER A 73 -9.39 -18.57 6.10
CA SER A 73 -10.56 -18.27 5.26
C SER A 73 -10.97 -16.79 5.26
N GLY A 74 -10.68 -16.04 6.33
CA GLY A 74 -10.92 -14.59 6.39
C GLY A 74 -10.22 -13.82 5.26
N ASN A 75 -9.13 -14.35 4.73
CA ASN A 75 -8.37 -13.74 3.64
C ASN A 75 -9.12 -13.74 2.29
N TRP A 76 -10.21 -14.50 2.15
CA TRP A 76 -11.10 -14.38 0.99
C TRP A 76 -11.69 -12.99 0.81
N PHE A 77 -11.72 -12.17 1.88
CA PHE A 77 -12.00 -10.75 1.78
C PHE A 77 -11.13 -10.10 0.70
N TRP A 78 -9.81 -10.17 0.80
CA TRP A 78 -8.92 -9.50 -0.16
C TRP A 78 -8.59 -10.36 -1.38
N TRP A 79 -8.54 -11.70 -1.25
CA TRP A 79 -8.34 -12.58 -2.41
C TRP A 79 -9.47 -12.46 -3.44
N SER A 80 -10.70 -12.13 -3.01
CA SER A 80 -11.81 -11.88 -3.95
C SER A 80 -11.49 -10.77 -4.96
N TRP A 81 -10.65 -9.79 -4.60
CA TRP A 81 -10.26 -8.68 -5.48
C TRP A 81 -9.38 -9.12 -6.66
N ALA A 82 -8.84 -10.35 -6.65
CA ALA A 82 -8.17 -10.91 -7.81
C ALA A 82 -9.08 -10.90 -9.05
N ALA A 83 -10.38 -11.19 -8.88
CA ALA A 83 -11.36 -11.14 -9.96
C ALA A 83 -11.52 -9.71 -10.52
N THR A 84 -11.45 -8.70 -9.64
CA THR A 84 -11.44 -7.28 -10.02
C THR A 84 -10.26 -6.97 -10.92
N TYR A 85 -9.04 -7.32 -10.50
CA TYR A 85 -7.82 -7.03 -11.26
C TYR A 85 -7.79 -7.76 -12.60
N ILE A 86 -8.26 -9.01 -12.66
CA ILE A 86 -8.41 -9.77 -13.91
C ILE A 86 -9.40 -9.06 -14.86
N THR A 87 -10.53 -8.58 -14.33
CA THR A 87 -11.52 -7.84 -15.10
C THR A 87 -10.93 -6.54 -15.66
N VAL A 88 -10.18 -5.79 -14.84
CA VAL A 88 -9.45 -4.59 -15.26
C VAL A 88 -8.45 -4.92 -16.37
N ALA A 89 -7.60 -5.92 -16.17
CA ALA A 89 -6.59 -6.34 -17.14
C ALA A 89 -7.21 -6.69 -18.51
N ILE A 90 -8.29 -7.49 -18.51
CA ILE A 90 -8.91 -7.99 -19.73
C ILE A 90 -9.73 -6.92 -20.45
N PHE A 91 -10.57 -6.16 -19.72
CA PHE A 91 -11.59 -5.30 -20.34
C PHE A 91 -11.23 -3.81 -20.35
N PHE A 92 -10.44 -3.34 -19.39
CA PHE A 92 -10.26 -1.91 -19.14
C PHE A 92 -8.84 -1.43 -19.42
N SER A 93 -7.78 -2.20 -19.17
CA SER A 93 -6.39 -1.72 -19.29
C SER A 93 -6.04 -1.13 -20.66
N LYS A 94 -6.41 -1.82 -21.74
CA LYS A 94 -6.19 -1.31 -23.11
C LYS A 94 -6.98 -0.03 -23.39
N ARG A 95 -8.18 0.11 -22.81
CA ARG A 95 -9.06 1.28 -22.99
C ARG A 95 -8.56 2.48 -22.21
N TRP A 96 -8.15 2.29 -20.96
CA TRP A 96 -7.46 3.30 -20.16
C TRP A 96 -6.23 3.80 -20.91
N ARG A 97 -5.35 2.89 -21.32
CA ARG A 97 -4.15 3.28 -22.04
C ARG A 97 -4.42 4.02 -23.35
N LYS A 98 -5.50 3.67 -24.05
CA LYS A 98 -5.93 4.31 -25.31
C LYS A 98 -6.55 5.70 -25.08
N SER A 99 -7.17 5.97 -23.94
CA SER A 99 -7.80 7.28 -23.68
C SER A 99 -6.77 8.41 -23.60
N GLY A 100 -5.53 8.09 -23.22
CA GLY A 100 -4.43 9.05 -23.18
C GLY A 100 -4.51 10.07 -22.03
N VAL A 101 -5.54 9.98 -21.18
CA VAL A 101 -5.76 10.87 -20.05
C VAL A 101 -4.64 10.78 -19.02
N LEU A 102 -4.36 11.90 -18.34
CA LEU A 102 -3.40 11.93 -17.23
C LEU A 102 -4.07 11.66 -15.88
N THR A 103 -5.35 11.98 -15.77
CA THR A 103 -6.15 11.74 -14.56
C THR A 103 -7.38 10.91 -14.91
N ASP A 104 -7.81 10.04 -14.01
CA ASP A 104 -9.01 9.24 -14.20
C ASP A 104 -10.28 10.11 -14.32
N VAL A 105 -10.35 11.22 -13.58
CA VAL A 105 -11.46 12.18 -13.62
C VAL A 105 -11.57 12.93 -14.95
N GLU A 106 -10.49 13.03 -15.75
CA GLU A 106 -10.52 13.61 -17.10
C GLU A 106 -11.38 12.77 -18.06
N LEU A 107 -11.47 11.46 -17.83
CA LEU A 107 -12.34 10.58 -18.61
C LEU A 107 -13.82 10.99 -18.50
N ILE A 108 -14.23 11.64 -17.41
CA ILE A 108 -15.62 12.07 -17.20
C ILE A 108 -16.04 13.09 -18.26
N GLU A 109 -15.19 14.06 -18.57
CA GLU A 109 -15.47 15.07 -19.61
C GLU A 109 -15.29 14.53 -21.03
N LEU A 110 -14.48 13.48 -21.21
CA LEU A 110 -14.43 12.77 -22.50
C LEU A 110 -15.68 11.92 -22.73
N ARG A 111 -16.29 11.42 -21.65
CA ARG A 111 -17.42 10.48 -21.72
C ARG A 111 -18.78 11.17 -21.71
N TYR A 112 -18.90 12.24 -20.94
CA TYR A 112 -20.13 13.00 -20.72
C TYR A 112 -19.90 14.46 -21.10
N ASP A 113 -20.93 15.10 -21.63
CA ASP A 113 -20.87 16.49 -22.07
C ASP A 113 -21.64 17.43 -21.12
N GLY A 114 -21.25 18.70 -21.15
CA GLY A 114 -21.95 19.79 -20.48
C GLY A 114 -21.58 20.05 -19.00
N PRO A 115 -22.26 21.01 -18.36
CA PRO A 115 -21.93 21.49 -17.02
C PRO A 115 -22.01 20.42 -15.92
N GLN A 116 -22.86 19.41 -16.11
CA GLN A 116 -23.02 18.30 -15.17
C GLN A 116 -21.78 17.40 -15.13
N ALA A 117 -21.10 17.19 -16.26
CA ALA A 117 -19.85 16.42 -16.34
C ALA A 117 -18.72 17.15 -15.59
N ALA A 118 -18.59 18.46 -15.79
CA ALA A 118 -17.63 19.30 -15.08
C ALA A 118 -17.89 19.31 -13.57
N MET A 119 -19.15 19.40 -13.14
CA MET A 119 -19.53 19.31 -11.73
C MET A 119 -19.15 17.95 -11.14
N LEU A 120 -19.45 16.85 -11.83
CA LEU A 120 -19.09 15.50 -11.38
C LEU A 120 -17.57 15.30 -11.29
N ARG A 121 -16.81 15.82 -12.27
CA ARG A 121 -15.34 15.84 -12.24
C ARG A 121 -14.83 16.59 -11.03
N GLY A 122 -15.33 17.81 -10.79
CA GLY A 122 -14.95 18.63 -9.64
C GLY A 122 -15.25 17.94 -8.32
N PHE A 123 -16.44 17.37 -8.17
CA PHE A 123 -16.83 16.60 -6.99
C PHE A 123 -15.91 15.39 -6.75
N LYS A 124 -15.69 14.55 -7.78
CA LYS A 124 -14.82 13.38 -7.66
C LYS A 124 -13.38 13.77 -7.32
N ALA A 125 -12.84 14.79 -7.97
CA ALA A 125 -11.50 15.30 -7.70
C ALA A 125 -11.35 15.79 -6.25
N PHE A 126 -12.34 16.51 -5.73
CA PHE A 126 -12.34 16.95 -4.33
C PHE A 126 -12.51 15.77 -3.35
N PHE A 127 -13.51 14.93 -3.59
CA PHE A 127 -13.85 13.84 -2.67
C PHE A 127 -12.73 12.79 -2.60
N PHE A 128 -12.27 12.27 -3.74
CA PHE A 128 -11.20 11.27 -3.75
C PHE A 128 -9.82 11.89 -3.52
N GLY A 129 -9.56 13.05 -4.13
CA GLY A 129 -8.25 13.69 -4.06
C GLY A 129 -7.91 14.29 -2.70
N ILE A 130 -8.91 14.79 -1.96
CA ILE A 130 -8.71 15.43 -0.65
C ILE A 130 -9.28 14.55 0.46
N ILE A 131 -10.59 14.31 0.46
CA ILE A 131 -11.26 13.68 1.62
C ILE A 131 -10.75 12.25 1.84
N ILE A 132 -10.87 11.38 0.83
CA ILE A 132 -10.46 9.98 0.93
C ILE A 132 -8.95 9.86 1.16
N ASN A 133 -8.12 10.63 0.43
CA ASN A 133 -6.68 10.61 0.63
C ASN A 133 -6.26 11.03 2.05
N CYS A 134 -6.91 12.04 2.65
CA CYS A 134 -6.64 12.42 4.04
C CYS A 134 -6.97 11.29 5.03
N PHE A 135 -8.08 10.57 4.82
CA PHE A 135 -8.41 9.40 5.64
C PHE A 135 -7.35 8.30 5.48
N ILE A 136 -6.98 7.97 4.24
CA ILE A 136 -5.95 6.96 3.95
C ILE A 136 -4.63 7.33 4.62
N LEU A 137 -4.16 8.56 4.42
CA LEU A 137 -2.93 9.06 5.04
C LEU A 137 -3.01 8.98 6.56
N GLY A 138 -4.15 9.33 7.17
CA GLY A 138 -4.34 9.28 8.62
C GLY A 138 -4.11 7.90 9.21
N TRP A 139 -4.69 6.84 8.63
CA TRP A 139 -4.50 5.49 9.15
C TRP A 139 -3.13 4.91 8.78
N VAL A 140 -2.60 5.19 7.58
CA VAL A 140 -1.28 4.71 7.15
C VAL A 140 -0.18 5.30 8.02
N ILE A 141 -0.24 6.61 8.29
CA ILE A 141 0.70 7.29 9.20
C ILE A 141 0.58 6.71 10.61
N THR A 142 -0.63 6.43 11.08
CA THR A 142 -0.85 5.79 12.39
C THR A 142 -0.19 4.42 12.46
N ALA A 143 -0.29 3.60 11.41
CA ALA A 143 0.36 2.30 11.34
C ALA A 143 1.90 2.44 11.29
N ALA A 144 2.42 3.36 10.48
CA ALA A 144 3.85 3.62 10.36
C ALA A 144 4.48 4.02 11.71
N VAL A 145 3.83 4.90 12.48
CA VAL A 145 4.28 5.29 13.82
C VAL A 145 4.25 4.12 14.79
N LYS A 146 3.19 3.30 14.77
CA LYS A 146 3.12 2.11 15.64
C LYS A 146 4.26 1.12 15.36
N ILE A 147 4.66 0.98 14.10
CA ILE A 147 5.78 0.12 13.70
C ILE A 147 7.12 0.75 14.05
N ALA A 148 7.30 2.06 13.85
CA ALA A 148 8.56 2.75 14.08
C ALA A 148 8.84 3.04 15.57
N GLY A 149 7.81 3.25 16.38
CA GLY A 149 7.90 3.70 17.77
C GLY A 149 8.85 2.88 18.66
N PRO A 150 8.83 1.53 18.61
CA PRO A 150 9.77 0.71 19.38
C PRO A 150 11.24 0.86 18.98
N PHE A 151 11.52 1.36 17.78
CA PHE A 151 12.88 1.42 17.21
C PHE A 151 13.46 2.84 17.22
N ILE A 152 12.63 3.87 17.11
CA ILE A 152 13.03 5.26 16.98
C ILE A 152 12.74 6.03 18.27
N ASN A 153 13.82 6.43 18.95
CA ASN A 153 13.77 7.30 20.11
C ASN A 153 14.59 8.57 19.83
N TRP A 154 13.92 9.67 19.52
CA TRP A 154 14.54 10.95 19.18
C TRP A 154 15.30 11.55 20.34
N GLU A 155 14.81 11.45 21.58
CA GLU A 155 15.53 11.92 22.77
C GLU A 155 16.94 11.32 22.84
N SER A 156 17.07 10.03 22.54
CA SER A 156 18.37 9.34 22.50
C SER A 156 19.24 9.73 21.30
N ILE A 157 18.63 10.17 20.18
CA ILE A 157 19.33 10.48 18.92
C ILE A 157 19.85 11.92 18.92
N ILE A 158 19.02 12.89 19.31
CA ILE A 158 19.38 14.33 19.29
C ILE A 158 19.83 14.85 20.66
N GLY A 159 19.66 14.05 21.72
CA GLY A 159 19.99 14.40 23.10
C GLY A 159 18.87 15.12 23.84
N LEU A 160 18.80 14.88 25.16
CA LEU A 160 17.74 15.38 26.04
C LEU A 160 17.53 16.89 25.94
N ASN A 161 18.61 17.68 25.99
CA ASN A 161 18.52 19.14 25.95
C ASN A 161 17.89 19.66 24.64
N ALA A 162 18.27 19.08 23.50
CA ALA A 162 17.73 19.46 22.20
C ALA A 162 16.27 19.01 22.08
N PHE A 163 15.96 17.78 22.51
CA PHE A 163 14.61 17.23 22.49
C PHE A 163 13.64 18.08 23.32
N SER A 164 13.95 18.34 24.58
CA SER A 164 13.09 19.15 25.46
C SER A 164 12.96 20.60 24.96
N SER A 165 14.01 21.17 24.38
CA SER A 165 13.94 22.52 23.79
C SER A 165 12.98 22.57 22.61
N LEU A 166 13.04 21.57 21.72
CA LEU A 166 12.12 21.48 20.58
C LEU A 166 10.69 21.21 21.02
N GLU A 167 10.49 20.31 22.00
CA GLU A 167 9.18 19.99 22.55
C GLU A 167 8.48 21.22 23.14
N ASN A 168 9.22 22.05 23.89
CA ASN A 168 8.70 23.26 24.52
C ASN A 168 8.25 24.34 23.52
N ILE A 169 8.86 24.37 22.33
CA ILE A 169 8.54 25.35 21.27
C ILE A 169 7.43 24.80 20.36
N TYR A 170 7.28 23.47 20.27
CA TYR A 170 6.34 22.85 19.37
C TYR A 170 4.88 23.04 19.85
N PRO A 171 3.95 23.47 19.00
CA PRO A 171 2.56 23.70 19.42
C PRO A 171 1.87 22.41 19.88
N ALA A 172 1.41 22.37 21.14
CA ALA A 172 0.81 21.17 21.72
C ALA A 172 -0.40 20.62 20.93
N PHE A 173 -1.18 21.49 20.28
CA PHE A 173 -2.33 21.07 19.47
C PHE A 173 -1.95 20.34 18.17
N LEU A 174 -0.69 20.45 17.73
CA LEU A 174 -0.15 19.73 16.58
C LEU A 174 0.52 18.40 16.96
N LEU A 175 0.60 18.06 18.25
CA LEU A 175 1.19 16.80 18.70
C LEU A 175 0.31 15.64 18.27
N PHE A 176 0.93 14.68 17.58
CA PHE A 176 0.26 13.46 17.20
C PHE A 176 -0.05 12.63 18.46
N LYS A 177 -1.34 12.56 18.81
CA LYS A 177 -1.81 11.88 20.03
C LYS A 177 -1.11 12.34 21.32
N GLY A 178 -0.63 13.58 21.36
CA GLY A 178 0.10 14.13 22.50
C GLY A 178 1.53 13.62 22.65
N ASP A 179 2.09 12.90 21.67
CA ASP A 179 3.45 12.34 21.73
C ASP A 179 4.39 13.09 20.75
N PHE A 180 5.40 13.77 21.30
CA PHE A 180 6.38 14.51 20.52
C PHE A 180 7.36 13.61 19.75
N ASN A 181 7.76 12.47 20.31
CA ASN A 181 8.63 11.49 19.64
C ASN A 181 7.93 10.89 18.41
N ALA A 182 6.65 10.56 18.53
CA ALA A 182 5.83 10.13 17.41
C ALA A 182 5.70 11.25 16.35
N THR A 183 5.47 12.49 16.78
CA THR A 183 5.34 13.65 15.90
C THR A 183 6.62 13.85 15.06
N LEU A 184 7.80 13.85 15.68
CA LEU A 184 9.08 13.95 14.96
C LEU A 184 9.28 12.81 13.96
N THR A 185 8.87 11.60 14.33
CA THR A 185 8.93 10.43 13.43
C THR A 185 8.07 10.64 12.20
N ILE A 186 6.83 11.13 12.36
CA ILE A 186 5.93 11.44 11.23
C ILE A 186 6.57 12.51 10.33
N LEU A 187 7.05 13.61 10.92
CA LEU A 187 7.64 14.71 10.16
C LEU A 187 8.87 14.25 9.36
N ALA A 188 9.72 13.43 9.95
CA ALA A 188 10.89 12.88 9.27
C ALA A 188 10.50 11.95 8.10
N LEU A 189 9.52 11.06 8.30
CA LEU A 189 9.04 10.17 7.25
C LEU A 189 8.35 10.94 6.12
N LEU A 190 7.49 11.92 6.44
CA LEU A 190 6.82 12.76 5.46
C LEU A 190 7.82 13.59 4.66
N LEU A 191 8.83 14.17 5.31
CA LEU A 191 9.89 14.91 4.64
C LEU A 191 10.64 14.00 3.67
N LEU A 192 11.06 12.82 4.14
CA LEU A 192 11.78 11.85 3.31
C LEU A 192 10.96 11.46 2.08
N VAL A 193 9.70 11.05 2.28
CA VAL A 193 8.81 10.60 1.20
C VAL A 193 8.52 11.73 0.22
N THR A 194 8.24 12.93 0.72
CA THR A 194 7.96 14.09 -0.13
C THR A 194 9.16 14.45 -0.99
N VAL A 195 10.38 14.43 -0.44
CA VAL A 195 11.57 14.81 -1.20
C VAL A 195 11.86 13.79 -2.31
N TYR A 196 11.94 12.48 -2.03
CA TYR A 196 12.29 11.54 -3.10
C TYR A 196 11.18 11.41 -4.16
N SER A 197 9.90 11.47 -3.76
CA SER A 197 8.77 11.34 -4.69
C SER A 197 8.63 12.56 -5.59
N SER A 198 8.78 13.77 -5.04
CA SER A 198 8.73 15.02 -5.81
C SER A 198 9.89 15.16 -6.79
N LEU A 199 11.08 14.63 -6.47
CA LEU A 199 12.21 14.64 -7.39
C LEU A 199 12.02 13.67 -8.56
N GLY A 200 11.50 12.47 -8.30
CA GLY A 200 11.44 11.38 -9.28
C GLY A 200 10.19 11.35 -10.16
N GLY A 201 9.10 12.02 -9.76
CA GLY A 201 7.79 11.88 -10.40
C GLY A 201 7.30 10.42 -10.40
N ILE A 202 6.31 10.11 -11.23
CA ILE A 202 5.71 8.76 -11.26
C ILE A 202 6.71 7.67 -11.63
N ARG A 203 7.71 7.99 -12.47
CA ARG A 203 8.76 7.05 -12.84
C ARG A 203 9.65 6.70 -11.64
N GLY A 204 10.00 7.70 -10.83
CA GLY A 204 10.77 7.50 -9.60
C GLY A 204 9.98 6.63 -8.63
N VAL A 205 8.70 6.95 -8.42
CA VAL A 205 7.82 6.17 -7.55
C VAL A 205 7.71 4.71 -8.01
N ILE A 206 7.43 4.46 -9.30
CA ILE A 206 7.37 3.09 -9.84
C ILE A 206 8.67 2.34 -9.57
N LEU A 207 9.84 2.97 -9.78
CA LEU A 207 11.11 2.32 -9.58
C LEU A 207 11.41 2.04 -8.10
N THR A 208 11.08 2.97 -7.21
CA THR A 208 11.21 2.73 -5.75
C THR A 208 10.27 1.62 -5.30
N ASP A 209 9.04 1.56 -5.83
CA ASP A 209 8.06 0.51 -5.52
C ASP A 209 8.62 -0.88 -5.86
N LEU A 210 9.29 -1.04 -7.00
CA LEU A 210 9.87 -2.34 -7.40
C LEU A 210 10.84 -2.88 -6.36
N VAL A 211 11.75 -2.01 -5.89
CA VAL A 211 12.79 -2.45 -4.97
C VAL A 211 12.26 -2.58 -3.56
N GLN A 212 11.40 -1.66 -3.12
CA GLN A 212 10.74 -1.76 -1.82
C GLN A 212 9.89 -3.02 -1.72
N PHE A 213 9.14 -3.34 -2.76
CA PHE A 213 8.34 -4.57 -2.81
C PHE A 213 9.22 -5.83 -2.82
N ALA A 214 10.30 -5.85 -3.59
CA ALA A 214 11.23 -6.97 -3.59
C ALA A 214 11.86 -7.21 -2.19
N ILE A 215 12.33 -6.13 -1.54
CA ILE A 215 12.87 -6.19 -0.17
C ILE A 215 11.81 -6.69 0.80
N ALA A 216 10.58 -6.16 0.72
CA ALA A 216 9.48 -6.54 1.58
C ALA A 216 9.12 -8.02 1.43
N MET A 217 8.99 -8.51 0.19
CA MET A 217 8.65 -9.91 -0.09
C MET A 217 9.73 -10.87 0.37
N VAL A 218 11.01 -10.59 0.08
CA VAL A 218 12.13 -11.42 0.54
C VAL A 218 12.15 -11.46 2.08
N THR A 219 12.04 -10.30 2.72
CA THR A 219 12.06 -10.20 4.18
C THR A 219 10.88 -10.94 4.82
N ALA A 220 9.67 -10.81 4.24
CA ALA A 220 8.47 -11.49 4.73
C ALA A 220 8.59 -13.01 4.63
N VAL A 221 9.10 -13.54 3.52
CA VAL A 221 9.31 -14.99 3.34
C VAL A 221 10.37 -15.51 4.30
N VAL A 222 11.50 -14.81 4.42
CA VAL A 222 12.56 -15.17 5.36
C VAL A 222 12.03 -15.17 6.80
N PHE A 223 11.31 -14.13 7.20
CA PHE A 223 10.68 -14.04 8.52
C PHE A 223 9.70 -15.18 8.77
N ALA A 224 8.83 -15.50 7.80
CA ALA A 224 7.88 -16.60 7.92
C ALA A 224 8.59 -17.96 8.13
N VAL A 225 9.67 -18.22 7.39
CA VAL A 225 10.48 -19.44 7.55
C VAL A 225 11.09 -19.53 8.95
N TYR A 226 11.66 -18.43 9.46
CA TYR A 226 12.22 -18.41 10.81
C TYR A 226 11.15 -18.54 11.90
N ALA A 227 9.99 -17.89 11.73
CA ALA A 227 8.88 -17.98 12.67
C ALA A 227 8.35 -19.42 12.78
N VAL A 228 8.14 -20.11 11.65
CA VAL A 228 7.72 -21.52 11.64
C VAL A 228 8.76 -22.42 12.27
N LYS A 229 10.05 -22.21 11.98
CA LYS A 229 11.14 -22.97 12.60
C LYS A 229 11.22 -22.75 14.11
N ALA A 230 11.00 -21.52 14.58
CA ALA A 230 11.02 -21.19 16.00
C ALA A 230 9.90 -21.89 16.80
N VAL A 231 8.78 -22.20 16.15
CA VAL A 231 7.67 -22.97 16.74
C VAL A 231 7.90 -24.48 16.67
N GLY A 232 8.94 -24.96 15.97
CA GLY A 232 9.23 -26.39 15.80
C GLY A 232 8.73 -27.00 14.49
N GLY A 233 8.25 -26.17 13.55
CA GLY A 233 7.74 -26.59 12.25
C GLY A 233 6.23 -26.46 12.11
N ILE A 234 5.72 -26.75 10.90
CA ILE A 234 4.27 -26.62 10.61
C ILE A 234 3.46 -27.64 11.41
N GLU A 235 3.95 -28.86 11.58
CA GLU A 235 3.24 -29.90 12.34
C GLU A 235 3.06 -29.50 13.81
N GLU A 236 4.14 -29.04 14.45
CA GLU A 236 4.11 -28.56 15.84
C GLU A 236 3.24 -27.31 15.99
N MET A 237 3.27 -26.41 15.01
CA MET A 237 2.39 -25.25 14.96
C MET A 237 0.92 -25.68 14.92
N MET A 238 0.57 -26.65 14.06
CA MET A 238 -0.81 -27.16 13.96
C MET A 238 -1.25 -27.88 15.24
N ALA A 239 -0.36 -28.65 15.88
CA ALA A 239 -0.61 -29.28 17.17
C ALA A 239 -0.81 -28.24 18.29
N SER A 240 0.02 -27.20 18.32
CA SER A 240 -0.09 -26.08 19.25
C SER A 240 -1.40 -25.31 19.08
N ILE A 241 -1.83 -25.04 17.84
CA ILE A 241 -3.12 -24.38 17.56
C ILE A 241 -4.28 -25.21 18.13
N LYS A 242 -4.29 -26.53 17.94
CA LYS A 242 -5.30 -27.42 18.53
C LYS A 242 -5.27 -27.40 20.05
N THR A 243 -4.08 -27.41 20.64
CA THR A 243 -3.91 -27.39 22.09
C THR A 243 -4.41 -26.08 22.71
N ILE A 244 -4.13 -24.94 22.07
CA ILE A 244 -4.48 -23.60 22.58
C ILE A 244 -5.97 -23.29 22.37
N TYR A 245 -6.53 -23.63 21.22
CA TYR A 245 -7.87 -23.19 20.82
C TYR A 245 -8.93 -24.30 20.84
N GLY A 246 -8.54 -25.56 21.03
CA GLY A 246 -9.42 -26.73 20.90
C GLY A 246 -9.67 -27.10 19.44
N ASP A 247 -10.08 -28.35 19.20
CA ASP A 247 -10.22 -28.91 17.85
C ASP A 247 -11.18 -28.13 16.94
N GLU A 248 -12.32 -27.70 17.48
CA GLU A 248 -13.36 -27.03 16.69
C GLU A 248 -12.90 -25.65 16.18
N LYS A 249 -12.29 -24.84 17.05
CA LYS A 249 -11.78 -23.52 16.67
C LYS A 249 -10.51 -23.64 15.84
N ALA A 250 -9.64 -24.62 16.13
CA ALA A 250 -8.46 -24.91 15.31
C ALA A 250 -8.83 -25.29 13.87
N LYS A 251 -9.86 -26.13 13.69
CA LYS A 251 -10.45 -26.43 12.37
C LYS A 251 -10.87 -25.12 11.68
N SER A 252 -11.72 -24.32 12.35
CA SER A 252 -12.23 -23.07 11.77
C SER A 252 -11.13 -22.06 11.41
N LEU A 253 -10.04 -22.01 12.19
CA LEU A 253 -8.90 -21.11 11.96
C LEU A 253 -8.05 -21.52 10.74
N THR A 254 -8.01 -22.81 10.41
CA THR A 254 -7.05 -23.37 9.44
C THR A 254 -7.70 -23.72 8.09
N GLU A 255 -9.02 -23.63 8.00
CA GLU A 255 -9.76 -23.79 6.76
C GLU A 255 -9.39 -22.71 5.73
N PHE A 256 -9.06 -23.14 4.51
CA PHE A 256 -8.84 -22.23 3.39
C PHE A 256 -10.16 -21.72 2.82
N VAL A 257 -11.12 -22.62 2.55
CA VAL A 257 -12.52 -22.29 2.24
C VAL A 257 -13.34 -22.65 3.48
N PRO A 258 -14.15 -21.73 4.02
CA PRO A 258 -14.90 -22.02 5.24
C PRO A 258 -15.94 -23.11 4.96
N SER A 259 -16.08 -24.05 5.88
CA SER A 259 -17.18 -25.02 5.83
C SER A 259 -18.52 -24.37 6.21
N PHE A 260 -19.64 -25.06 5.95
CA PHE A 260 -20.97 -24.57 6.34
C PHE A 260 -21.14 -24.40 7.86
N ASP A 261 -20.38 -25.17 8.65
CA ASP A 261 -20.33 -25.12 10.12
C ASP A 261 -19.23 -24.20 10.67
N ASN A 262 -18.48 -23.49 9.82
CA ASN A 262 -17.40 -22.61 10.28
C ASN A 262 -17.95 -21.44 11.13
N LYS A 263 -17.55 -21.42 12.41
CA LYS A 263 -18.03 -20.43 13.38
C LYS A 263 -17.33 -19.07 13.29
N LEU A 264 -16.16 -19.00 12.65
CA LEU A 264 -15.34 -17.78 12.56
C LEU A 264 -15.66 -16.96 11.32
N LEU A 265 -15.92 -17.63 10.20
CA LEU A 265 -16.35 -17.02 8.96
C LEU A 265 -17.56 -17.79 8.41
N PRO A 266 -18.79 -17.29 8.63
CA PRO A 266 -19.98 -17.92 8.08
C PRO A 266 -19.88 -18.07 6.56
N PHE A 267 -20.28 -19.23 6.03
CA PHE A 267 -20.19 -19.53 4.59
C PHE A 267 -20.89 -18.47 3.71
N GLN A 268 -21.97 -17.88 4.20
CA GLN A 268 -22.68 -16.81 3.50
C GLN A 268 -21.81 -15.56 3.32
N VAL A 269 -20.97 -15.22 4.29
CA VAL A 269 -20.03 -14.08 4.19
C VAL A 269 -18.99 -14.36 3.10
N PHE A 270 -18.48 -15.60 3.04
CA PHE A 270 -17.62 -16.03 1.94
C PHE A 270 -18.29 -15.90 0.57
N LEU A 271 -19.58 -16.26 0.46
CA LEU A 271 -20.35 -16.03 -0.78
C LEU A 271 -20.45 -14.55 -1.12
N VAL A 272 -20.65 -13.66 -0.14
CA VAL A 272 -20.64 -12.20 -0.39
C VAL A 272 -19.30 -11.75 -0.94
N TYR A 273 -18.17 -12.26 -0.42
CA TYR A 273 -16.84 -11.92 -0.93
C TYR A 273 -16.70 -12.30 -2.41
N ILE A 274 -17.02 -13.53 -2.79
CA ILE A 274 -16.78 -14.01 -4.16
C ILE A 274 -17.85 -13.59 -5.17
N LEU A 275 -19.09 -13.31 -4.73
CA LEU A 275 -20.20 -12.98 -5.65
C LEU A 275 -20.48 -11.48 -5.75
N VAL A 276 -20.17 -10.70 -4.70
CA VAL A 276 -20.59 -9.29 -4.60
C VAL A 276 -19.40 -8.36 -4.44
N GLN A 277 -18.55 -8.62 -3.45
CA GLN A 277 -17.52 -7.67 -3.03
C GLN A 277 -16.56 -7.27 -4.15
N TRP A 278 -16.14 -8.21 -4.99
CA TRP A 278 -15.13 -7.95 -6.01
C TRP A 278 -15.56 -6.91 -7.06
N TRP A 279 -16.85 -6.82 -7.40
CA TRP A 279 -17.35 -5.86 -8.40
C TRP A 279 -17.99 -4.61 -7.78
N VAL A 280 -18.39 -4.64 -6.50
CA VAL A 280 -18.88 -3.45 -5.78
C VAL A 280 -17.72 -2.51 -5.38
N ARG A 281 -16.49 -3.01 -5.38
CA ARG A 281 -15.28 -2.21 -5.10
C ARG A 281 -15.20 -1.00 -6.03
N TYR A 282 -14.85 0.17 -5.47
CA TYR A 282 -14.93 1.45 -6.16
C TYR A 282 -13.94 1.61 -7.34
N ASP A 283 -12.89 0.79 -7.39
CA ASP A 283 -11.87 0.76 -8.44
C ASP A 283 -11.99 -0.48 -9.35
N SER A 284 -13.19 -1.08 -9.40
CA SER A 284 -13.46 -2.25 -10.24
C SER A 284 -13.45 -1.98 -11.74
N ASP A 285 -13.55 -0.71 -12.13
CA ASP A 285 -13.35 -0.20 -13.49
C ASP A 285 -11.88 0.16 -13.78
N GLY A 286 -10.99 0.02 -12.79
CA GLY A 286 -9.57 0.38 -12.89
C GLY A 286 -9.27 1.86 -12.65
N THR A 287 -10.19 2.64 -12.06
CA THR A 287 -9.96 4.07 -11.74
C THR A 287 -8.87 4.28 -10.68
N GLY A 288 -8.50 5.54 -10.42
CA GLY A 288 -7.54 5.91 -9.38
C GLY A 288 -6.08 5.60 -9.75
N TYR A 289 -5.32 5.08 -8.78
CA TYR A 289 -3.90 4.78 -8.99
C TYR A 289 -3.67 3.70 -10.07
N ILE A 290 -4.63 2.79 -10.27
CA ILE A 290 -4.56 1.75 -11.29
C ILE A 290 -4.55 2.39 -12.68
N ALA A 291 -5.52 3.26 -12.99
CA ALA A 291 -5.56 4.03 -14.24
C ALA A 291 -4.30 4.86 -14.43
N GLN A 292 -3.85 5.55 -13.37
CA GLN A 292 -2.63 6.36 -13.40
C GLN A 292 -1.42 5.51 -13.83
N ARG A 293 -1.25 4.33 -13.22
CA ARG A 293 -0.18 3.38 -13.56
C ARG A 293 -0.34 2.88 -14.99
N ILE A 294 -1.51 2.36 -15.36
CA ILE A 294 -1.80 1.82 -16.70
C ILE A 294 -1.46 2.84 -17.79
N ASN A 295 -1.74 4.13 -17.57
CA ASN A 295 -1.46 5.19 -18.54
C ASN A 295 0.04 5.46 -18.75
N THR A 296 0.91 5.02 -17.84
CA THR A 296 2.38 5.07 -18.02
C THR A 296 2.94 3.98 -18.93
N ALA A 297 2.13 2.97 -19.28
CA ALA A 297 2.58 1.81 -20.04
C ALA A 297 3.15 2.19 -21.41
N LYS A 298 4.17 1.46 -21.86
CA LYS A 298 4.79 1.65 -23.18
C LYS A 298 3.81 1.42 -24.33
N SER A 299 2.99 0.38 -24.22
CA SER A 299 2.02 -0.01 -25.24
C SER A 299 0.70 -0.45 -24.62
N HIS A 300 -0.34 -0.62 -25.45
CA HIS A 300 -1.61 -1.18 -25.03
C HIS A 300 -1.47 -2.64 -24.53
N ASP A 301 -0.53 -3.38 -25.11
CA ASP A 301 -0.25 -4.75 -24.69
C ASP A 301 0.48 -4.76 -23.34
N ASP A 302 1.43 -3.84 -23.15
CA ASP A 302 2.12 -3.69 -21.86
C ASP A 302 1.14 -3.33 -20.73
N ALA A 303 0.15 -2.48 -21.03
CA ALA A 303 -0.91 -2.11 -20.10
C ALA A 303 -1.78 -3.28 -19.65
N GLN A 304 -1.99 -4.28 -20.51
CA GLN A 304 -2.79 -5.47 -20.18
C GLN A 304 -1.96 -6.55 -19.47
N LYS A 305 -0.67 -6.67 -19.81
CA LYS A 305 0.23 -7.66 -19.22
C LYS A 305 0.69 -7.29 -17.81
N GLY A 306 0.85 -6.00 -17.54
CA GLY A 306 1.18 -5.47 -16.22
C GLY A 306 -0.06 -5.39 -15.35
#